data_AF-A0A8S2EC97-F1
#
_entry.id   AF-A0A8S2EC97-F1
#
_cell.length_a   1.000
_cell.length_b   1.000
_cell.length_c   1.000
_cell.angle_alpha   90.00
_cell.angle_beta   90.00
_cell.angle_gamma   90.00
#
_symmetry.space_group_name_H-M   'P 1'
#
loop_
_entity.id
_entity.type
_entity.pdbx_description
1 polymer ?
#
loop_
_entity_poly.entity_id
_entity_poly.type
_entity_poly.pdbx_seq_one_letter_code
_entity_poly.pdbx_strand_id
1 'polypeptide(L)'
;MNSASFVVLLMFVCSSLINAGRLEQQLKLWKRNQYQSELASSSEIEDDSNPSNDQQQDVNLSGLPQIRGLGWDESTENEMDERSIEKRDLNSFRQQALDAHNLYRRKHCVQQMTLDSYLNSVAQEYAEYLAQNNLFQHSNHQGMGENLYMTSTTGQLSQNGADAVTSWYNEIHLYNYDKPGFSMSTGHFTQVVWRASNRLGVGAAIANNGAWKKLYVVANYAPSGNYLGQFQQNVPRLC
;
A
#
# COMPACT_ATOMS: atom_id res chain seq x y z
N MET A 1 28.65 -43.70 -3.80
CA MET A 1 27.42 -43.02 -3.36
C MET A 1 27.81 -41.59 -3.05
N ASN A 2 27.50 -40.65 -3.94
CA ASN A 2 28.16 -39.33 -4.01
C ASN A 2 27.41 -38.28 -3.18
N SER A 3 28.17 -37.42 -2.49
CA SER A 3 27.70 -36.37 -1.56
C SER A 3 26.86 -35.25 -2.20
N ALA A 4 26.69 -35.24 -3.52
CA ALA A 4 25.89 -34.25 -4.24
C ALA A 4 24.37 -34.44 -4.08
N SER A 5 23.89 -35.66 -3.79
CA SER A 5 22.44 -35.93 -3.68
C SER A 5 21.83 -35.50 -2.34
N PHE A 6 22.64 -35.26 -1.30
CA PHE A 6 22.15 -34.81 0.02
C PHE A 6 21.90 -33.29 0.08
N VAL A 7 22.67 -32.49 -0.68
CA VAL A 7 22.55 -31.01 -0.68
C VAL A 7 21.30 -30.55 -1.43
N VAL A 8 20.93 -31.24 -2.51
CA VAL A 8 19.71 -30.93 -3.28
C VAL A 8 18.45 -31.24 -2.48
N LEU A 9 18.43 -32.35 -1.73
CA LEU A 9 17.27 -32.71 -0.90
C LEU A 9 17.08 -31.74 0.29
N LEU A 10 18.17 -31.22 0.87
CA LEU A 10 18.11 -30.25 1.96
C LEU A 10 17.56 -28.88 1.52
N MET A 11 17.86 -28.45 0.28
CA MET A 11 17.32 -27.20 -0.27
C MET A 11 15.83 -27.27 -0.62
N PHE A 12 15.33 -28.43 -1.09
CA PHE A 12 13.89 -28.61 -1.34
C PHE A 12 13.07 -28.68 -0.04
N VAL A 13 13.61 -29.31 1.01
CA VAL A 13 12.96 -29.35 2.33
C VAL A 13 12.96 -27.95 2.99
N CYS A 14 14.05 -27.18 2.85
CA CYS A 14 14.12 -25.82 3.39
C CYS A 14 13.16 -24.85 2.67
N SER A 15 13.08 -24.89 1.33
CA SER A 15 12.11 -24.09 0.57
C SER A 15 10.65 -24.44 0.87
N SER A 16 10.37 -25.71 1.17
CA SER A 16 9.02 -26.18 1.54
C SER A 16 8.61 -25.73 2.95
N LEU A 17 9.56 -25.72 3.90
CA LEU A 17 9.34 -25.25 5.27
C LEU A 17 9.22 -23.72 5.36
N ILE A 18 9.96 -22.97 4.55
CA ILE A 18 9.83 -21.50 4.43
C ILE A 18 8.44 -21.12 3.88
N ASN A 19 7.92 -21.87 2.89
CA ASN A 19 6.57 -21.65 2.37
C ASN A 19 5.46 -22.00 3.38
N ALA A 20 5.63 -23.03 4.20
CA ALA A 20 4.67 -23.38 5.25
C ALA A 20 4.61 -22.32 6.37
N GLY A 21 5.76 -21.81 6.81
CA GLY A 21 5.82 -20.71 7.79
C GLY A 21 5.20 -19.40 7.28
N ARG A 22 5.35 -19.13 5.98
CA ARG A 22 4.78 -17.96 5.29
C ARG A 22 3.24 -18.02 5.20
N LEU A 23 2.68 -19.19 4.87
CA LEU A 23 1.22 -19.38 4.84
C LEU A 23 0.58 -19.28 6.22
N GLU A 24 1.26 -19.75 7.27
CA GLU A 24 0.79 -19.54 8.65
C GLU A 24 0.77 -18.07 9.06
N GLN A 25 1.77 -17.28 8.66
CA GLN A 25 1.80 -15.84 8.95
C GLN A 25 0.70 -15.09 8.20
N GLN A 26 0.48 -15.40 6.91
CA GLN A 26 -0.62 -14.84 6.13
C GLN A 26 -1.99 -15.21 6.71
N LEU A 27 -2.17 -16.46 7.16
CA LEU A 27 -3.41 -16.90 7.82
C LEU A 27 -3.63 -16.19 9.17
N LYS A 28 -2.57 -15.97 9.95
CA LYS A 28 -2.63 -15.24 11.23
C LYS A 28 -2.98 -13.75 11.00
N LEU A 29 -2.43 -13.12 9.97
CA LEU A 29 -2.74 -11.74 9.59
C LEU A 29 -4.17 -11.61 9.06
N TRP A 30 -4.61 -12.52 8.20
CA TRP A 30 -5.98 -12.56 7.69
C TRP A 30 -7.00 -12.69 8.83
N LYS A 31 -6.78 -13.61 9.78
CA LYS A 31 -7.65 -13.77 10.97
C LYS A 31 -7.66 -12.52 11.85
N ARG A 32 -6.51 -11.85 12.03
CA ARG A 32 -6.42 -10.61 12.80
C ARG A 32 -7.20 -9.48 12.13
N ASN A 33 -7.13 -9.35 10.82
CA ASN A 33 -7.83 -8.30 10.07
C ASN A 33 -9.35 -8.51 10.06
N GLN A 34 -9.82 -9.77 9.98
CA GLN A 34 -11.24 -10.09 10.15
C GLN A 34 -11.75 -9.68 11.55
N TYR A 35 -11.01 -10.01 12.60
CA TYR A 35 -11.39 -9.64 13.98
C TYR A 35 -11.41 -8.11 14.21
N GLN A 36 -10.45 -7.38 13.64
CA GLN A 36 -10.44 -5.92 13.72
C GLN A 36 -11.60 -5.28 12.96
N SER A 37 -12.05 -5.86 11.84
CA SER A 37 -13.26 -5.39 11.14
C SER A 37 -14.55 -5.64 11.92
N GLU A 38 -14.63 -6.71 12.71
CA GLU A 38 -15.77 -7.00 13.60
C GLU A 38 -15.78 -6.09 14.85
N LEU A 39 -14.61 -5.73 15.37
CA LEU A 39 -14.47 -4.77 16.47
C LEU A 39 -14.81 -3.33 16.04
N ALA A 40 -14.40 -2.93 14.83
CA ALA A 40 -14.73 -1.63 14.29
C ALA A 40 -16.23 -1.46 13.99
N SER A 41 -16.96 -2.56 13.72
CA SER A 41 -18.42 -2.52 13.54
C SER A 41 -19.20 -2.56 14.85
N SER A 42 -18.55 -2.78 16.00
CA SER A 42 -19.20 -2.89 17.31
C SER A 42 -18.96 -1.69 18.23
N SER A 43 -18.14 -0.71 17.82
CA SER A 43 -17.80 0.48 18.63
C SER A 43 -18.59 1.75 18.29
N GLU A 44 -19.72 1.68 17.59
CA GLU A 44 -20.53 2.86 17.19
C GLU A 44 -21.79 3.13 18.06
N ILE A 45 -21.80 2.76 19.35
CA ILE A 45 -22.87 3.21 20.26
C ILE A 45 -22.27 3.49 21.65
N GLU A 46 -21.94 4.75 21.97
CA GLU A 46 -22.17 5.33 23.31
C GLU A 46 -22.43 6.84 23.21
N ASP A 47 -23.41 7.25 24.00
CA ASP A 47 -24.21 8.47 24.02
C ASP A 47 -23.59 9.56 24.92
N ASP A 48 -23.85 10.82 24.58
CA ASP A 48 -23.25 12.02 25.16
C ASP A 48 -24.06 12.51 26.37
N SER A 49 -23.50 12.46 27.59
CA SER A 49 -23.93 13.33 28.70
C SER A 49 -22.92 13.41 29.87
N ASN A 50 -22.36 14.61 30.04
CA ASN A 50 -21.65 15.11 31.23
C ASN A 50 -22.71 15.66 32.25
N PRO A 51 -22.51 15.81 33.60
CA PRO A 51 -21.43 16.61 34.19
C PRO A 51 -20.87 16.26 35.60
N SER A 52 -19.64 16.77 35.82
CA SER A 52 -19.09 17.46 37.03
C SER A 52 -18.46 16.72 38.24
N ASN A 53 -17.22 17.20 38.52
CA ASN A 53 -16.48 17.35 39.80
C ASN A 53 -15.98 16.05 40.48
N ASP A 54 -14.73 15.88 40.94
CA ASP A 54 -14.00 16.70 41.91
C ASP A 54 -12.57 16.13 42.16
N GLN A 55 -11.68 16.97 42.72
CA GLN A 55 -10.45 16.67 43.48
C GLN A 55 -9.31 15.78 42.91
N GLN A 56 -8.26 16.51 42.56
CA GLN A 56 -6.82 16.22 42.59
C GLN A 56 -6.32 15.18 43.64
N GLN A 57 -5.50 14.23 43.20
CA GLN A 57 -4.44 13.64 44.03
C GLN A 57 -3.15 13.46 43.21
N ASP A 58 -2.18 14.33 43.48
CA ASP A 58 -0.79 14.19 43.05
C ASP A 58 -0.16 13.01 43.79
N VAL A 59 0.05 11.89 43.10
CA VAL A 59 0.83 10.76 43.65
C VAL A 59 2.32 11.11 43.62
N ASN A 60 2.81 11.46 44.81
CA ASN A 60 4.23 11.59 45.13
C ASN A 60 4.97 10.25 44.90
N LEU A 61 5.85 10.19 43.89
CA LEU A 61 6.61 9.00 43.49
C LEU A 61 7.98 8.87 44.21
N SER A 62 8.16 9.46 45.39
CA SER A 62 9.41 9.39 46.16
C SER A 62 9.58 8.09 46.98
N GLY A 63 9.25 6.92 46.42
CA GLY A 63 9.31 5.66 47.18
C GLY A 63 9.33 4.35 46.39
N LEU A 64 9.50 4.36 45.06
CA LEU A 64 9.56 3.11 44.32
C LEU A 64 10.91 2.39 44.51
N PRO A 65 10.92 1.06 44.78
CA PRO A 65 12.13 0.27 44.72
C PRO A 65 12.73 0.39 43.31
N GLN A 66 14.02 0.69 43.24
CA GLN A 66 14.77 0.64 41.99
C GLN A 66 14.74 -0.80 41.46
N ILE A 67 13.87 -1.09 40.49
CA ILE A 67 13.94 -2.29 39.67
C ILE A 67 15.18 -2.13 38.77
N ARG A 68 16.36 -2.42 39.32
CA ARG A 68 17.54 -2.73 38.50
C ARG A 68 17.37 -4.15 37.99
N GLY A 69 17.29 -4.32 36.68
CA GLY A 69 17.55 -5.62 36.06
C GLY A 69 16.49 -6.19 35.12
N LEU A 70 15.71 -5.37 34.42
CA LEU A 70 15.25 -5.76 33.09
C LEU A 70 16.04 -4.90 32.11
N GLY A 71 17.01 -5.52 31.45
CA GLY A 71 17.77 -4.86 30.39
C GLY A 71 16.78 -4.46 29.31
N TRP A 72 16.48 -3.17 29.24
CA TRP A 72 15.91 -2.55 28.05
C TRP A 72 16.96 -2.72 26.97
N ASP A 73 16.68 -3.63 26.05
CA ASP A 73 17.57 -3.93 24.94
C ASP A 73 17.50 -2.77 23.95
N GLU A 74 18.58 -1.97 23.90
CA GLU A 74 18.79 -0.83 23.01
C GLU A 74 18.60 -1.19 21.52
N SER A 75 18.70 -2.47 21.14
CA SER A 75 18.40 -2.92 19.78
C SER A 75 16.91 -2.85 19.42
N THR A 76 16.00 -2.98 20.40
CA THR A 76 14.56 -2.90 20.18
C THR A 76 14.07 -1.47 19.93
N GLU A 77 14.74 -0.47 20.50
CA GLU A 77 14.43 0.95 20.25
C GLU A 77 14.80 1.34 18.80
N ASN A 78 15.95 0.87 18.32
CA ASN A 78 16.41 1.14 16.95
C ASN A 78 15.50 0.50 15.89
N GLU A 79 15.05 -0.75 16.08
CA GLU A 79 14.11 -1.40 15.15
C GLU A 79 12.73 -0.72 15.13
N MET A 80 12.27 -0.21 16.28
CA MET A 80 11.00 0.52 16.37
C MET A 80 11.08 1.89 15.70
N ASP A 81 12.22 2.58 15.81
CA ASP A 81 12.41 3.89 15.19
C ASP A 81 12.53 3.79 13.66
N GLU A 82 13.34 2.85 13.14
CA GLU A 82 13.50 2.63 11.69
C GLU A 82 12.16 2.27 11.02
N ARG A 83 11.38 1.36 11.62
CA ARG A 83 10.05 1.00 11.11
C ARG A 83 9.07 2.18 11.18
N SER A 84 9.23 3.06 12.17
CA SER A 84 8.40 4.27 12.28
C SER A 84 8.75 5.29 11.19
N ILE A 85 10.03 5.42 10.83
CA ILE A 85 10.52 6.29 9.76
C ILE A 85 10.05 5.77 8.40
N GLU A 86 10.25 4.47 8.11
CA GLU A 86 9.76 3.85 6.86
C GLU A 86 8.24 4.04 6.70
N LYS A 87 7.49 3.86 7.79
CA LYS A 87 6.04 4.09 7.79
C LYS A 87 5.67 5.55 7.56
N ARG A 88 6.42 6.51 8.12
CA ARG A 88 6.22 7.95 7.86
C ARG A 88 6.51 8.29 6.40
N ASP A 89 7.58 7.74 5.85
CA ASP A 89 7.97 7.94 4.45
C ASP A 89 6.91 7.36 3.50
N LEU A 90 6.40 6.16 3.78
CA LEU A 90 5.33 5.55 3.00
C LEU A 90 4.01 6.32 3.09
N ASN A 91 3.67 6.87 4.25
CA ASN A 91 2.47 7.72 4.38
C ASN A 91 2.61 9.02 3.58
N SER A 92 3.81 9.64 3.59
CA SER A 92 4.11 10.79 2.74
C SER A 92 3.99 10.45 1.26
N PHE A 93 4.53 9.29 0.84
CA PHE A 93 4.42 8.78 -0.52
C PHE A 93 2.95 8.61 -0.95
N ARG A 94 2.14 7.96 -0.11
CA ARG A 94 0.70 7.77 -0.34
C ARG A 94 -0.04 9.09 -0.50
N GLN A 95 0.28 10.07 0.34
CA GLN A 95 -0.34 11.40 0.27
C GLN A 95 0.03 12.11 -1.03
N GLN A 96 1.30 12.08 -1.44
CA GLN A 96 1.74 12.67 -2.71
C GLN A 96 1.04 12.01 -3.92
N ALA A 97 0.89 10.69 -3.89
CA ALA A 97 0.14 9.97 -4.91
C ALA A 97 -1.35 10.37 -4.91
N LEU A 98 -1.99 10.47 -3.74
CA LEU A 98 -3.39 10.93 -3.62
C LEU A 98 -3.56 12.36 -4.17
N ASP A 99 -2.66 13.27 -3.79
CA ASP A 99 -2.70 14.67 -4.21
C ASP A 99 -2.56 14.81 -5.73
N ALA A 100 -1.65 14.03 -6.33
CA ALA A 100 -1.50 13.97 -7.78
C ALA A 100 -2.75 13.41 -8.47
N HIS A 101 -3.36 12.33 -7.95
CA HIS A 101 -4.63 11.81 -8.48
C HIS A 101 -5.70 12.89 -8.44
N ASN A 102 -5.88 13.54 -7.28
CA ASN A 102 -6.90 14.55 -7.09
C ASN A 102 -6.65 15.82 -7.90
N LEU A 103 -5.39 16.17 -8.17
CA LEU A 103 -5.02 17.23 -9.11
C LEU A 103 -5.54 16.92 -10.51
N TYR A 104 -5.25 15.73 -11.03
CA TYR A 104 -5.67 15.35 -12.37
C TYR A 104 -7.19 15.15 -12.47
N ARG A 105 -7.80 14.50 -11.49
CA ARG A 105 -9.26 14.29 -11.41
C ARG A 105 -10.04 15.60 -11.41
N ARG A 106 -9.52 16.65 -10.76
CA ARG A 106 -10.12 17.99 -10.84
C ARG A 106 -10.12 18.57 -12.25
N LYS A 107 -9.06 18.36 -13.04
CA LYS A 107 -9.02 18.78 -14.46
C LYS A 107 -10.09 18.12 -15.33
N HIS A 108 -10.60 16.98 -14.89
CA HIS A 108 -11.65 16.21 -15.56
C HIS A 108 -13.03 16.41 -14.90
N CYS A 109 -13.13 17.30 -13.91
CA CYS A 109 -14.36 17.55 -13.18
C CYS A 109 -15.01 16.27 -12.62
N VAL A 110 -14.18 15.34 -12.12
CA VAL A 110 -14.62 14.14 -11.39
C VAL A 110 -14.31 14.26 -9.89
N GLN A 111 -15.07 13.55 -9.07
CA GLN A 111 -14.95 13.59 -7.62
C GLN A 111 -13.54 13.19 -7.15
N GLN A 112 -13.02 13.85 -6.13
CA GLN A 112 -11.75 13.49 -5.50
C GLN A 112 -11.84 12.13 -4.81
N MET A 113 -10.75 11.38 -4.82
CA MET A 113 -10.61 10.13 -4.07
C MET A 113 -10.15 10.40 -2.64
N THR A 114 -10.33 9.41 -1.77
CA THR A 114 -9.72 9.33 -0.44
C THR A 114 -8.83 8.10 -0.34
N LEU A 115 -7.80 8.15 0.50
CA LEU A 115 -7.02 6.96 0.82
C LEU A 115 -7.87 5.97 1.64
N ASP A 116 -7.76 4.69 1.32
CA ASP A 116 -8.43 3.57 1.99
C ASP A 116 -7.36 2.65 2.60
N SER A 117 -7.46 2.39 3.90
CA SER A 117 -6.45 1.63 4.65
C SER A 117 -6.34 0.17 4.21
N TYR A 118 -7.46 -0.45 3.82
CA TYR A 118 -7.47 -1.81 3.30
C TYR A 118 -6.79 -1.86 1.93
N LEU A 119 -7.17 -0.97 1.01
CA LEU A 119 -6.52 -0.92 -0.31
C LEU A 119 -5.02 -0.62 -0.20
N ASN A 120 -4.62 0.27 0.72
CA ASN A 120 -3.21 0.55 1.02
C ASN A 120 -2.45 -0.70 1.45
N SER A 121 -3.05 -1.54 2.31
CA SER A 121 -2.42 -2.78 2.78
C SER A 121 -2.23 -3.78 1.64
N VAL A 122 -3.24 -3.98 0.80
CA VAL A 122 -3.18 -4.88 -0.36
C VAL A 122 -2.16 -4.38 -1.38
N ALA A 123 -2.15 -3.09 -1.68
CA ALA A 123 -1.20 -2.50 -2.61
C ALA A 123 0.25 -2.62 -2.10
N GLN A 124 0.46 -2.45 -0.79
CA GLN A 124 1.77 -2.55 -0.17
C GLN A 124 2.31 -4.00 -0.21
N GLU A 125 1.50 -4.98 0.18
CA GLU A 125 1.88 -6.40 0.11
C GLU A 125 2.27 -6.79 -1.33
N TYR A 126 1.53 -6.28 -2.33
CA TYR A 126 1.84 -6.58 -3.71
C TYR A 126 3.07 -5.86 -4.23
N ALA A 127 3.31 -4.60 -3.85
CA ALA A 127 4.53 -3.88 -4.20
C ALA A 127 5.78 -4.61 -3.68
N GLU A 128 5.73 -5.07 -2.42
CA GLU A 128 6.78 -5.87 -1.81
C GLU A 128 6.99 -7.20 -2.53
N TYR A 129 5.90 -7.89 -2.91
CA TYR A 129 5.98 -9.11 -3.72
C TYR A 129 6.69 -8.86 -5.07
N LEU A 130 6.32 -7.79 -5.80
CA LEU A 130 6.96 -7.44 -7.06
C LEU A 130 8.44 -7.13 -6.89
N ALA A 131 8.80 -6.38 -5.84
CA ALA A 131 10.18 -6.03 -5.52
C ALA A 131 11.03 -7.25 -5.16
N GLN A 132 10.52 -8.13 -4.28
CA GLN A 132 11.22 -9.34 -3.84
C GLN A 132 11.48 -10.32 -4.98
N ASN A 133 10.56 -10.41 -5.95
CA ASN A 133 10.66 -11.34 -7.07
C ASN A 133 11.19 -10.69 -8.35
N ASN A 134 11.46 -9.38 -8.33
CA ASN A 134 11.86 -8.59 -9.50
C ASN A 134 10.91 -8.79 -10.71
N LEU A 135 9.60 -8.76 -10.43
CA LEU A 135 8.52 -8.95 -11.41
C LEU A 135 7.82 -7.64 -11.74
N PHE A 136 7.17 -7.56 -12.91
CA PHE A 136 6.30 -6.44 -13.26
C PHE A 136 5.05 -6.97 -13.99
N GLN A 137 4.06 -7.36 -13.20
CA GLN A 137 2.81 -7.96 -13.67
C GLN A 137 1.67 -7.62 -12.69
N HIS A 138 0.42 -7.66 -13.17
CA HIS A 138 -0.76 -7.41 -12.35
C HIS A 138 -1.03 -8.54 -11.35
N SER A 139 -1.63 -8.18 -10.19
CA SER A 139 -1.95 -9.12 -9.10
C SER A 139 -3.07 -10.10 -9.43
N ASN A 140 -3.92 -9.77 -10.41
CA ASN A 140 -5.19 -10.43 -10.69
C ASN A 140 -6.18 -10.43 -9.50
N HIS A 141 -5.97 -9.55 -8.51
CA HIS A 141 -6.87 -9.43 -7.37
C HIS A 141 -8.26 -8.98 -7.85
N GLN A 142 -9.28 -9.76 -7.49
CA GLN A 142 -10.66 -9.48 -7.90
C GLN A 142 -11.25 -8.32 -7.09
N GLY A 143 -12.16 -7.54 -7.69
CA GLY A 143 -12.94 -6.51 -6.98
C GLY A 143 -12.27 -5.14 -6.80
N MET A 144 -11.06 -4.92 -7.33
CA MET A 144 -10.40 -3.62 -7.36
C MET A 144 -9.75 -3.36 -8.72
N GLY A 145 -9.60 -2.09 -9.07
CA GLY A 145 -8.75 -1.69 -10.20
C GLY A 145 -7.29 -1.64 -9.75
N GLU A 146 -6.35 -1.73 -10.69
CA GLU A 146 -4.92 -1.74 -10.38
C GLU A 146 -4.12 -0.98 -11.45
N ASN A 147 -3.22 -0.10 -11.01
CA ASN A 147 -2.17 0.48 -11.84
C ASN A 147 -0.80 0.11 -11.26
N LEU A 148 0.15 -0.18 -12.14
CA LEU A 148 1.52 -0.50 -11.77
C LEU A 148 2.49 0.51 -12.38
N TYR A 149 3.52 0.86 -11.62
CA TYR A 149 4.62 1.69 -12.09
C TYR A 149 5.94 1.11 -11.59
N MET A 150 6.95 1.14 -12.46
CA MET A 150 8.30 0.73 -12.12
C MET A 150 9.29 1.71 -12.74
N THR A 151 10.27 2.11 -11.94
CA THR A 151 11.43 2.88 -12.41
C THR A 151 12.71 2.31 -11.82
N SER A 152 13.83 2.55 -12.49
CA SER A 152 15.12 2.05 -12.04
C SER A 152 16.24 3.02 -12.35
N THR A 153 17.24 3.07 -11.47
CA THR A 153 18.41 3.95 -11.62
C THR A 153 19.62 3.39 -10.87
N THR A 154 20.82 3.78 -11.31
CA THR A 154 22.07 3.60 -10.55
C THR A 154 22.43 4.82 -9.70
N GLY A 155 21.70 5.93 -9.89
CA GLY A 155 21.89 7.18 -9.16
C GLY A 155 20.93 7.35 -7.99
N GLN A 156 20.55 8.60 -7.73
CA GLN A 156 19.51 8.91 -6.75
C GLN A 156 18.14 8.51 -7.31
N LEU A 157 17.43 7.68 -6.56
CA LEU A 157 16.08 7.22 -6.89
C LEU A 157 15.07 8.21 -6.32
N SER A 158 14.22 8.77 -7.18
CA SER A 158 13.06 9.54 -6.74
C SER A 158 12.09 8.61 -5.99
N GLN A 159 11.68 9.03 -4.80
CA GLN A 159 10.66 8.35 -4.00
C GLN A 159 9.44 9.27 -3.87
N ASN A 160 9.11 10.02 -4.92
CA ASN A 160 7.94 10.88 -4.96
C ASN A 160 6.74 10.11 -5.49
N GLY A 161 5.67 10.01 -4.68
CA GLY A 161 4.46 9.30 -5.07
C GLY A 161 3.73 9.89 -6.27
N ALA A 162 3.95 11.18 -6.55
CA ALA A 162 3.37 11.86 -7.71
C ALA A 162 3.96 11.41 -9.05
N ASP A 163 5.19 10.87 -9.08
CA ASP A 163 5.88 10.50 -10.32
C ASP A 163 5.14 9.37 -11.04
N ALA A 164 4.71 8.34 -10.31
CA ALA A 164 3.92 7.22 -10.84
C ALA A 164 2.60 7.71 -11.44
N VAL A 165 1.88 8.58 -10.70
CA VAL A 165 0.58 9.10 -11.13
C VAL A 165 0.70 10.00 -12.35
N THR A 166 1.73 10.82 -12.40
CA THR A 166 2.04 11.67 -13.56
C THR A 166 2.32 10.81 -14.78
N SER A 167 3.12 9.74 -14.63
CA SER A 167 3.39 8.79 -15.71
C SER A 167 2.10 8.15 -16.24
N TRP A 168 1.23 7.67 -15.36
CA TRP A 168 -0.06 7.08 -15.75
C TRP A 168 -0.97 8.09 -16.44
N TYR A 169 -1.06 9.31 -15.90
CA TYR A 169 -1.92 10.35 -16.47
C TYR A 169 -1.47 10.80 -17.86
N ASN A 170 -0.16 10.82 -18.14
CA ASN A 170 0.38 11.24 -19.44
C ASN A 170 -0.11 10.39 -20.63
N GLU A 171 -0.66 9.20 -20.38
CA GLU A 171 -1.35 8.42 -21.40
C GLU A 171 -2.59 9.13 -21.98
N ILE A 172 -3.08 10.21 -21.34
CA ILE A 172 -4.14 11.08 -21.88
C ILE A 172 -3.87 11.52 -23.32
N HIS A 173 -2.59 11.71 -23.69
CA HIS A 173 -2.19 12.10 -25.05
C HIS A 173 -2.49 11.05 -26.11
N LEU A 174 -2.70 9.79 -25.70
CA LEU A 174 -3.01 8.66 -26.57
C LEU A 174 -4.51 8.31 -26.55
N TYR A 175 -5.30 8.91 -25.64
CA TYR A 175 -6.70 8.56 -25.48
C TYR A 175 -7.61 9.26 -26.50
N ASN A 176 -8.37 8.46 -27.25
CA ASN A 176 -9.35 8.96 -28.20
C ASN A 176 -10.74 9.04 -27.58
N TYR A 177 -11.15 10.25 -27.18
CA TYR A 177 -12.46 10.50 -26.60
C TYR A 177 -13.64 10.27 -27.56
N ASP A 178 -13.41 10.30 -28.87
CA ASP A 178 -14.45 10.01 -29.89
C ASP A 178 -14.63 8.51 -30.11
N LYS A 179 -13.70 7.69 -29.59
CA LYS A 179 -13.72 6.22 -29.64
C LYS A 179 -13.38 5.68 -28.24
N PRO A 180 -14.24 5.95 -27.23
CA PRO A 180 -13.94 5.60 -25.85
C PRO A 180 -13.85 4.08 -25.68
N GLY A 181 -12.83 3.62 -24.95
CA GLY A 181 -12.61 2.20 -24.75
C GLY A 181 -11.27 1.89 -24.10
N PHE A 182 -11.04 0.61 -23.87
CA PHE A 182 -9.78 0.13 -23.34
C PHE A 182 -8.69 0.07 -24.42
N SER A 183 -7.48 0.45 -24.04
CA SER A 183 -6.25 0.18 -24.77
C SER A 183 -5.14 -0.03 -23.76
N MET A 184 -4.18 -0.90 -24.09
CA MET A 184 -2.97 -1.11 -23.27
C MET A 184 -2.16 0.19 -23.08
N SER A 185 -2.31 1.16 -23.97
CA SER A 185 -1.59 2.44 -23.91
C SER A 185 -2.33 3.55 -23.15
N THR A 186 -3.56 3.29 -22.70
CA THR A 186 -4.40 4.31 -22.01
C THR A 186 -5.10 3.77 -20.77
N GLY A 187 -4.84 2.50 -20.41
CA GLY A 187 -5.48 1.82 -19.29
C GLY A 187 -5.19 2.49 -17.96
N HIS A 188 -3.97 3.01 -17.77
CA HIS A 188 -3.62 3.65 -16.51
C HIS A 188 -4.28 5.03 -16.40
N PHE A 189 -4.23 5.85 -17.46
CA PHE A 189 -4.92 7.15 -17.49
C PHE A 189 -6.41 7.00 -17.21
N THR A 190 -7.07 6.09 -17.92
CA THR A 190 -8.52 5.87 -17.79
C THR A 190 -8.91 5.46 -16.37
N GLN A 191 -8.07 4.68 -15.68
CA GLN A 191 -8.27 4.35 -14.27
C GLN A 191 -8.05 5.56 -13.34
N VAL A 192 -7.03 6.38 -13.56
CA VAL A 192 -6.76 7.59 -12.73
C VAL A 192 -7.97 8.53 -12.71
N VAL A 193 -8.59 8.76 -13.87
CA VAL A 193 -9.72 9.70 -14.02
C VAL A 193 -11.09 9.02 -13.94
N TRP A 194 -11.15 7.72 -13.66
CA TRP A 194 -12.40 6.96 -13.64
C TRP A 194 -13.41 7.56 -12.65
N ARG A 195 -14.52 8.09 -13.16
CA ARG A 195 -15.50 8.87 -12.37
C ARG A 195 -16.00 8.10 -11.15
N ALA A 196 -16.35 6.84 -11.30
CA ALA A 196 -16.92 6.04 -10.21
C ALA A 196 -15.92 5.67 -9.11
N SER A 197 -14.61 5.59 -9.43
CA SER A 197 -13.58 5.24 -8.44
C SER A 197 -13.41 6.40 -7.46
N ASN A 198 -13.62 6.14 -6.16
CA ASN A 198 -13.59 7.17 -5.12
C ASN A 198 -12.67 6.82 -3.94
N ARG A 199 -12.12 5.60 -3.92
CA ARG A 199 -11.15 5.14 -2.92
C ARG A 199 -9.87 4.67 -3.60
N LEU A 200 -8.75 5.00 -2.98
CA LEU A 200 -7.40 4.74 -3.46
C LEU A 200 -6.59 4.03 -2.38
N GLY A 201 -5.86 2.98 -2.75
CA GLY A 201 -4.75 2.44 -1.97
C GLY A 201 -3.46 2.56 -2.75
N VAL A 202 -2.35 2.88 -2.10
CA VAL A 202 -1.03 2.96 -2.72
C VAL A 202 -0.01 2.20 -1.87
N GLY A 203 0.79 1.38 -2.55
CA GLY A 203 1.93 0.67 -2.00
C GLY A 203 3.17 0.96 -2.80
N ALA A 204 4.32 0.94 -2.13
CA ALA A 204 5.61 1.16 -2.75
C ALA A 204 6.68 0.27 -2.10
N ALA A 205 7.58 -0.28 -2.92
CA ALA A 205 8.70 -1.08 -2.44
C ALA A 205 9.92 -0.89 -3.34
N ILE A 206 11.11 -0.96 -2.74
CA ILE A 206 12.38 -0.82 -3.46
C ILE A 206 13.12 -2.15 -3.46
N ALA A 207 13.54 -2.59 -4.64
CA ALA A 207 14.46 -3.71 -4.79
C ALA A 207 15.87 -3.19 -5.13
N ASN A 208 16.87 -3.68 -4.40
CA ASN A 208 18.28 -3.40 -4.68
C ASN A 208 18.90 -4.59 -5.42
N ASN A 209 19.41 -4.36 -6.63
CA ASN A 209 20.03 -5.36 -7.49
C ASN A 209 21.45 -4.89 -7.87
N GLY A 210 22.40 -5.12 -6.96
CA GLY A 210 23.76 -4.57 -7.08
C GLY A 210 23.73 -3.04 -7.04
N ALA A 211 24.28 -2.38 -8.07
CA ALA A 211 24.28 -0.93 -8.18
C ALA A 211 22.90 -0.34 -8.57
N TRP A 212 21.95 -1.17 -8.99
CA TRP A 212 20.63 -0.72 -9.44
C TRP A 212 19.63 -0.70 -8.29
N LYS A 213 18.90 0.41 -8.18
CA LYS A 213 17.71 0.55 -7.33
C LYS A 213 16.48 0.55 -8.22
N LYS A 214 15.49 -0.27 -7.90
CA LYS A 214 14.21 -0.35 -8.61
C LYS A 214 13.09 0.00 -7.66
N LEU A 215 12.27 0.99 -8.01
CA LEU A 215 11.04 1.32 -7.30
C LEU A 215 9.87 0.62 -7.99
N TYR A 216 9.05 -0.06 -7.21
CA TYR A 216 7.77 -0.64 -7.62
C TYR A 216 6.65 0.11 -6.90
N VAL A 217 5.64 0.56 -7.64
CA VAL A 217 4.48 1.26 -7.11
C VAL A 217 3.23 0.55 -7.60
N VAL A 218 2.31 0.28 -6.68
CA VAL A 218 1.01 -0.32 -6.93
C VAL A 218 -0.05 0.66 -6.45
N ALA A 219 -1.03 0.97 -7.30
CA ALA A 219 -2.21 1.72 -6.90
C ALA A 219 -3.46 0.88 -7.11
N ASN A 220 -4.26 0.70 -6.06
CA ASN A 220 -5.52 -0.03 -6.08
C ASN A 220 -6.71 0.92 -5.99
N TYR A 221 -7.75 0.66 -6.77
CA TYR A 221 -8.91 1.55 -6.91
C TYR A 221 -10.21 0.85 -6.57
N ALA A 222 -11.09 1.51 -5.81
CA ALA A 222 -12.43 1.01 -5.56
C ALA A 222 -13.50 2.12 -5.73
N PRO A 223 -14.64 1.83 -6.38
CA PRO A 223 -14.87 0.71 -7.30
C PRO A 223 -13.82 0.63 -8.42
N SER A 224 -13.66 -0.57 -9.00
CA SER A 224 -12.73 -0.80 -10.11
C SER A 224 -13.12 0.04 -11.34
N GLY A 225 -12.12 0.46 -12.11
CA GLY A 225 -12.30 1.16 -13.36
C GLY A 225 -12.24 0.23 -14.57
N ASN A 226 -12.14 0.83 -15.76
CA ASN A 226 -11.89 0.15 -17.02
C ASN A 226 -12.90 -0.95 -17.39
N TYR A 227 -14.12 -0.87 -16.88
CA TYR A 227 -15.21 -1.75 -17.29
C TYR A 227 -15.59 -1.48 -18.75
N LEU A 228 -15.57 -2.54 -19.57
CA LEU A 228 -16.00 -2.47 -20.97
C LEU A 228 -17.42 -1.93 -21.07
N GLY A 229 -17.63 -1.02 -22.02
CA GLY A 229 -18.93 -0.35 -22.22
C GLY A 229 -19.21 0.81 -21.24
N GLN A 230 -18.32 1.11 -20.29
CA GLN A 230 -18.53 2.18 -19.30
C GLN A 230 -17.58 3.38 -19.42
N PHE A 231 -16.72 3.40 -20.44
CA PHE A 231 -15.69 4.43 -20.61
C PHE A 231 -16.28 5.82 -20.85
N GLN A 232 -17.34 5.94 -21.65
CA GLN A 232 -17.90 7.24 -22.03
C GLN A 232 -18.44 8.02 -20.82
N GLN A 233 -19.09 7.35 -19.86
CA GLN A 233 -19.58 8.02 -18.65
C GLN A 233 -18.49 8.25 -17.58
N ASN A 234 -17.41 7.45 -17.61
CA ASN A 234 -16.40 7.45 -16.56
C ASN A 234 -15.10 8.17 -16.90
N VAL A 235 -14.82 8.43 -18.17
CA VAL A 235 -13.59 9.10 -18.64
C VAL A 235 -13.99 10.40 -19.35
N PRO A 236 -14.40 11.44 -18.60
CA PRO A 236 -14.79 12.70 -19.21
C PRO A 236 -13.58 13.43 -19.80
N ARG A 237 -13.85 14.33 -20.75
CA ARG A 237 -12.85 15.28 -21.25
C ARG A 237 -12.42 16.24 -20.14
N LEU A 238 -11.37 17.02 -20.41
CA LEU A 238 -11.02 18.16 -19.57
C LEU A 238 -12.20 19.12 -19.45
N CYS A 239 -12.38 19.66 -18.25
CA CYS A 239 -13.01 20.95 -18.05
C CYS A 239 -11.93 22.05 -18.02
#